data_AF-A0A928UJA4-F1
#
_entry.id   AF-A0A928UJA4-F1
#
_cell.length_a   1.000
_cell.length_b   1.000
_cell.length_c   1.000
_cell.angle_alpha   90.00
_cell.angle_beta   90.00
_cell.angle_gamma   90.00
#
_symmetry.space_group_name_H-M   'P 1'
#
loop_
_entity.id
_entity.type
_entity.pdbx_description
1 polymer ?
#
loop_
_entity_poly.entity_id
_entity_poly.type
_entity_poly.pdbx_seq_one_letter_code
_entity_poly.pdbx_strand_id
1 'polypeptide(L)'
;MKIDFITSFSYNKSHQRPTEPSFKAGGKPITLKYAVEKRGHLIPKRVLECAEAMLAKNPNESLSLMQLHKMIYAPLLNCETLEQAQKLFPEFENMKDVVVYQRKSKYRKDFEKRTDSNFALKMLQEFWCNLKTKEEIAEALGMKSRTSLEWPLKMINFVGYDSNYKTILNASDNKGNELIASKVKAWNALHPDLVKARNKHAAQGCKTEEYRAAQSERMKQYDIEHPERREKIGLSSKLTWELCPDVRAAMSEFASKEQTFVKRVVMKAISGAKLTEREQRINKGFYKRFWTAYPELKAVYAEARKKASEMAKKSSLDL
;
A
#
# COMPACT_ATOMS: atom_id res chain seq x y z
N MET A 1 -1.88 61.13 -10.68
CA MET A 1 -1.37 60.90 -9.32
C MET A 1 -1.44 59.41 -9.06
N LYS A 2 -0.28 58.74 -8.87
CA LYS A 2 -0.03 57.33 -8.46
C LYS A 2 -0.64 56.24 -9.39
N ILE A 3 0.07 55.61 -10.32
CA ILE A 3 1.09 54.55 -10.15
C ILE A 3 0.91 53.75 -8.85
N ASP A 4 0.47 52.50 -8.96
CA ASP A 4 1.23 51.36 -8.44
C ASP A 4 0.86 50.03 -9.13
N PHE A 5 1.92 49.42 -9.65
CA PHE A 5 2.05 48.05 -10.14
C PHE A 5 1.90 47.07 -8.98
N ILE A 6 1.04 46.04 -9.09
CA ILE A 6 1.22 44.78 -8.36
C ILE A 6 0.91 43.59 -9.29
N THR A 7 1.97 43.17 -9.97
CA THR A 7 2.41 41.79 -10.17
C THR A 7 1.35 40.68 -10.25
N SER A 8 1.14 40.22 -11.49
CA SER A 8 0.67 38.87 -11.80
C SER A 8 1.67 37.82 -11.25
N PHE A 9 1.46 37.37 -10.02
CA PHE A 9 2.12 36.17 -9.51
C PHE A 9 1.39 34.94 -10.06
N SER A 10 1.98 34.35 -11.09
CA SER A 10 1.75 32.97 -11.50
C SER A 10 2.02 32.05 -10.29
N TYR A 11 0.97 31.54 -9.67
CA TYR A 11 1.04 30.29 -8.91
C TYR A 11 0.45 29.18 -9.77
N ASN A 12 1.30 28.66 -10.65
CA ASN A 12 1.11 27.37 -11.27
C ASN A 12 1.27 26.32 -10.16
N LYS A 13 0.20 26.05 -9.41
CA LYS A 13 0.12 24.92 -8.48
C LYS A 13 0.15 23.65 -9.33
N SER A 14 1.36 23.19 -9.64
CA SER A 14 1.60 21.81 -9.98
C SER A 14 0.91 20.99 -8.91
N HIS A 15 -0.17 20.32 -9.30
CA HIS A 15 -0.79 19.27 -8.50
C HIS A 15 0.21 18.13 -8.46
N GLN A 16 1.26 18.27 -7.64
CA GLN A 16 1.94 17.14 -7.08
C GLN A 16 0.88 16.46 -6.21
N ARG A 17 0.17 15.49 -6.80
CA ARG A 17 -0.52 14.47 -6.02
C ARG A 17 0.49 14.03 -4.96
N PRO A 18 0.13 14.00 -3.66
CA PRO A 18 1.01 13.44 -2.67
C PRO A 18 1.37 12.04 -3.16
N THR A 19 2.62 11.86 -3.58
CA THR A 19 3.14 10.57 -3.98
C THR A 19 2.99 9.70 -2.75
N GLU A 20 2.05 8.77 -2.79
CA GLU A 20 1.88 7.78 -1.73
C GLU A 20 3.27 7.22 -1.44
N PRO A 21 3.78 7.32 -0.19
CA PRO A 21 5.08 6.76 0.13
C PRO A 21 5.07 5.30 -0.30
N SER A 22 6.03 4.91 -1.14
CA SER A 22 6.05 3.66 -1.91
C SER A 22 6.14 2.38 -1.07
N PHE A 23 6.08 2.50 0.25
CA PHE A 23 6.13 1.43 1.24
C PHE A 23 4.79 0.68 1.41
N LYS A 24 4.18 0.26 0.29
CA LYS A 24 3.02 -0.67 0.30
C LYS A 24 3.37 -2.09 0.80
N ALA A 25 4.64 -2.38 1.07
CA ALA A 25 5.02 -3.53 1.87
C ALA A 25 4.74 -3.18 3.33
N GLY A 26 3.61 -3.64 3.90
CA GLY A 26 3.20 -3.34 5.27
C GLY A 26 4.17 -3.83 6.37
N GLY A 27 5.38 -3.29 6.42
CA GLY A 27 6.48 -3.65 7.31
C GLY A 27 7.22 -4.94 6.93
N LYS A 28 6.97 -5.53 5.76
CA LYS A 28 7.67 -6.75 5.33
C LYS A 28 9.04 -6.40 4.73
N PRO A 29 10.11 -7.17 5.05
CA PRO A 29 11.42 -6.97 4.42
C PRO A 29 11.31 -7.05 2.90
N ILE A 30 12.00 -6.17 2.19
CA ILE A 30 12.11 -6.20 0.74
C ILE A 30 13.10 -7.31 0.38
N THR A 31 12.59 -8.53 0.23
CA THR A 31 13.37 -9.67 -0.26
C THR A 31 13.56 -9.58 -1.78
N LEU A 32 14.57 -10.29 -2.31
CA LEU A 32 14.81 -10.37 -3.75
C LEU A 32 13.56 -10.87 -4.49
N LYS A 33 12.92 -11.92 -3.97
CA LYS A 33 11.65 -12.46 -4.50
C LYS A 33 10.55 -11.39 -4.58
N TYR A 34 10.36 -10.62 -3.50
CA TYR A 34 9.37 -9.53 -3.49
C TYR A 34 9.70 -8.46 -4.54
N ALA A 35 10.97 -8.08 -4.65
CA ALA A 35 11.41 -7.07 -5.61
C ALA A 35 11.13 -7.52 -7.06
N VAL A 36 11.43 -8.78 -7.41
CA VAL A 36 11.14 -9.34 -8.73
C VAL A 36 9.63 -9.40 -8.99
N GLU A 37 8.86 -10.05 -8.12
CA GLU A 37 7.42 -10.29 -8.34
C GLU A 37 6.55 -9.02 -8.33
N LYS A 38 6.88 -8.05 -7.47
CA LYS A 38 6.04 -6.87 -7.25
C LYS A 38 6.61 -5.59 -7.84
N ARG A 39 7.91 -5.56 -8.12
CA ARG A 39 8.63 -4.35 -8.54
C ARG A 39 9.57 -4.60 -9.73
N GLY A 40 9.47 -5.74 -10.43
CA GLY A 40 10.35 -6.10 -11.55
C GLY A 40 10.46 -5.04 -12.64
N HIS A 41 9.36 -4.34 -12.95
CA HIS A 41 9.34 -3.23 -13.91
C HIS A 41 10.26 -2.04 -13.57
N LEU A 42 10.73 -1.94 -12.31
CA LEU A 42 11.65 -0.89 -11.86
C LEU A 42 13.11 -1.37 -11.86
N ILE A 43 13.37 -2.65 -12.11
CA ILE A 43 14.71 -3.24 -12.02
C ILE A 43 15.34 -3.21 -13.42
N PRO A 44 16.63 -2.80 -13.56
CA PRO A 44 17.34 -2.90 -14.83
C PRO A 44 17.30 -4.32 -15.39
N LYS A 45 17.08 -4.45 -16.71
CA LYS A 45 16.83 -5.73 -17.38
C LYS A 45 17.85 -6.82 -17.03
N ARG A 46 19.14 -6.52 -17.11
CA ARG A 46 20.23 -7.48 -16.77
C ARG A 46 20.13 -7.94 -15.31
N VAL A 47 19.84 -7.02 -14.38
CA VAL A 47 19.67 -7.37 -12.95
C VAL A 47 18.42 -8.21 -12.73
N LEU A 48 17.33 -7.90 -13.44
CA LEU A 48 16.09 -8.66 -13.36
C LEU A 48 16.28 -10.10 -13.87
N GLU A 49 16.92 -10.27 -15.03
CA GLU A 49 17.21 -11.58 -15.62
C GLU A 49 18.09 -12.43 -14.70
N CYS A 50 19.15 -11.83 -14.13
CA CYS A 50 19.98 -12.52 -13.14
C CYS A 50 19.19 -12.89 -11.88
N ALA A 51 18.34 -12.00 -11.38
CA ALA A 51 17.51 -12.25 -10.20
C ALA A 51 16.51 -13.40 -10.44
N GLU A 52 15.84 -13.41 -11.59
CA GLU A 52 14.93 -14.48 -11.99
C GLU A 52 15.64 -15.82 -12.12
N ALA A 53 16.81 -15.84 -12.78
CA ALA A 53 17.62 -17.05 -12.93
C ALA A 53 18.11 -17.60 -11.57
N MET A 54 18.49 -16.74 -10.63
CA MET A 54 18.88 -17.16 -9.29
C MET A 54 17.69 -17.71 -8.50
N LEU A 55 16.54 -17.03 -8.52
CA LEU A 55 15.33 -17.50 -7.84
C LEU A 55 14.78 -18.81 -8.42
N ALA A 56 14.97 -19.05 -9.72
CA ALA A 56 14.61 -20.31 -10.36
C ALA A 56 15.50 -21.48 -9.88
N LYS A 57 16.78 -21.23 -9.60
CA LYS A 57 17.72 -22.24 -9.08
C LYS A 57 17.56 -22.47 -7.58
N ASN A 58 17.39 -21.41 -6.81
CA ASN A 58 17.23 -21.44 -5.36
C ASN A 58 16.14 -20.44 -4.90
N PRO A 59 14.89 -20.90 -4.73
CA PRO A 59 13.77 -20.02 -4.36
C PRO A 59 13.89 -19.35 -2.99
N ASN A 60 14.73 -19.90 -2.10
CA ASN A 60 14.95 -19.44 -0.73
C ASN A 60 16.28 -18.71 -0.54
N GLU A 61 16.93 -18.30 -1.62
CA GLU A 61 18.21 -17.62 -1.54
C GLU A 61 18.10 -16.29 -0.78
N SER A 62 18.96 -16.11 0.23
CA SER A 62 18.95 -14.96 1.14
C SER A 62 19.65 -13.72 0.57
N LEU A 63 20.11 -13.78 -0.68
CA LEU A 63 20.82 -12.69 -1.33
C LEU A 63 19.90 -11.47 -1.50
N SER A 64 20.38 -10.29 -1.10
CA SER A 64 19.64 -9.04 -1.31
C SER A 64 19.79 -8.54 -2.74
N LEU A 65 18.84 -7.71 -3.19
CA LEU A 65 18.91 -7.06 -4.50
C LEU A 65 20.16 -6.18 -4.62
N MET A 66 20.58 -5.53 -3.53
CA MET A 66 21.80 -4.74 -3.49
C MET A 66 23.06 -5.58 -3.67
N GLN A 67 23.14 -6.74 -3.02
CA GLN A 67 24.26 -7.66 -3.18
C GLN A 67 24.34 -8.17 -4.62
N LEU A 68 23.21 -8.58 -5.18
CA LEU A 68 23.13 -9.02 -6.58
C LEU A 68 23.60 -7.93 -7.55
N HIS A 69 23.13 -6.69 -7.36
CA HIS A 69 23.56 -5.56 -8.17
C HIS A 69 25.08 -5.36 -8.11
N LYS A 70 25.65 -5.35 -6.91
CA LYS A 70 27.10 -5.22 -6.72
C LYS A 70 27.87 -6.37 -7.37
N MET A 71 27.38 -7.60 -7.30
CA MET A 71 28.01 -8.75 -7.96
C MET A 71 28.01 -8.62 -9.48
N ILE A 72 26.90 -8.18 -10.07
CA ILE A 72 26.78 -8.03 -11.54
C ILE A 72 27.73 -6.95 -12.05
N TYR A 73 27.84 -5.82 -11.34
CA TYR A 73 28.61 -4.67 -11.77
C TYR A 73 30.03 -4.59 -11.17
N ALA A 74 30.43 -5.54 -10.31
CA ALA A 74 31.79 -5.61 -9.76
C ALA A 74 32.91 -5.57 -10.83
N PRO A 75 32.77 -6.23 -12.00
CA PRO A 75 33.80 -6.19 -13.04
C PRO A 75 34.13 -4.79 -13.58
N LEU A 76 33.22 -3.81 -13.45
CA LEU A 76 33.48 -2.42 -13.86
C LEU A 76 34.62 -1.78 -13.08
N LEU A 77 34.87 -2.20 -11.83
CA LEU A 77 35.97 -1.67 -11.00
C LEU A 77 37.34 -2.03 -11.58
N ASN A 78 37.42 -3.11 -12.37
CA ASN A 78 38.66 -3.57 -12.99
C ASN A 78 38.85 -3.03 -14.41
N CYS A 79 37.89 -2.28 -14.95
CA CYS A 79 38.03 -1.65 -16.26
C CYS A 79 38.94 -0.41 -16.17
N GLU A 80 39.87 -0.28 -17.11
CA GLU A 80 40.76 0.88 -17.22
C GLU A 80 40.26 1.92 -18.21
N THR A 81 39.45 1.49 -19.19
CA THR A 81 38.89 2.35 -20.24
C THR A 81 37.38 2.18 -20.37
N LEU A 82 36.70 3.22 -20.87
CA LEU A 82 35.26 3.15 -21.13
C LEU A 82 34.92 2.07 -22.17
N GLU A 83 35.78 1.85 -23.17
CA GLU A 83 35.57 0.81 -24.19
C GLU A 83 35.54 -0.60 -23.58
N GLN A 84 36.37 -0.89 -22.57
CA GLN A 84 36.33 -2.16 -21.85
C GLN A 84 35.00 -2.34 -21.12
N ALA A 85 34.53 -1.27 -20.44
CA ALA A 85 33.23 -1.29 -19.76
C ALA A 85 32.07 -1.50 -20.75
N GLN A 86 32.10 -0.86 -21.91
CA GLN A 86 31.07 -1.00 -22.96
C GLN A 86 31.02 -2.41 -23.56
N LYS A 87 32.18 -3.05 -23.74
CA LYS A 87 32.24 -4.45 -24.20
C LYS A 87 31.62 -5.42 -23.19
N LEU A 88 31.80 -5.17 -21.90
CA LEU A 88 31.25 -6.02 -20.82
C LEU A 88 29.76 -5.74 -20.56
N PHE A 89 29.33 -4.50 -20.75
CA PHE A 89 28.00 -4.00 -20.41
C PHE A 89 27.42 -3.22 -21.60
N PRO A 90 26.70 -3.92 -22.51
CA PRO A 90 26.10 -3.30 -23.70
C PRO A 90 25.13 -2.16 -23.37
N GLU A 91 24.54 -2.14 -22.18
CA GLU A 91 23.70 -1.02 -21.74
C GLU A 91 24.42 0.34 -21.70
N PHE A 92 25.76 0.37 -21.73
CA PHE A 92 26.57 1.58 -21.73
C PHE A 92 27.15 1.95 -23.11
N GLU A 93 26.81 1.22 -24.17
CA GLU A 93 27.37 1.39 -25.53
C GLU A 93 27.29 2.84 -26.04
N ASN A 94 26.19 3.54 -25.74
CA ASN A 94 25.96 4.90 -26.23
C ASN A 94 26.66 6.00 -25.41
N MET A 95 27.40 5.63 -24.36
CA MET A 95 28.15 6.58 -23.55
C MET A 95 29.38 7.09 -24.30
N LYS A 96 29.69 8.37 -24.10
CA LYS A 96 30.87 9.00 -24.70
C LYS A 96 31.92 9.22 -23.63
N ASP A 97 33.18 9.02 -23.97
CA ASP A 97 34.28 9.20 -23.02
C ASP A 97 34.57 10.69 -22.76
N VAL A 98 34.37 11.52 -23.78
CA VAL A 98 34.74 12.95 -23.75
C VAL A 98 33.52 13.85 -23.56
N VAL A 99 33.64 14.77 -22.60
CA VAL A 99 32.71 15.89 -22.43
C VAL A 99 33.02 16.96 -23.48
N VAL A 100 32.16 17.11 -24.49
CA VAL A 100 32.35 18.10 -25.56
C VAL A 100 31.81 19.47 -25.16
N TYR A 101 32.70 20.44 -24.96
CA TYR A 101 32.31 21.83 -24.67
C TYR A 101 32.11 22.64 -25.96
N GLN A 102 30.96 23.30 -26.08
CA GLN A 102 30.75 24.33 -27.09
C GLN A 102 31.47 25.63 -26.64
N ARG A 103 32.56 26.00 -27.32
CA ARG A 103 33.44 27.18 -27.07
C ARG A 103 34.21 27.18 -25.72
N LYS A 104 35.17 28.12 -25.59
CA LYS A 104 36.01 28.36 -24.40
C LYS A 104 35.17 28.84 -23.21
N SER A 105 34.42 27.94 -22.60
CA SER A 105 33.65 28.20 -21.38
C SER A 105 34.58 28.26 -20.15
N LYS A 106 34.31 29.18 -19.21
CA LYS A 106 34.97 29.19 -17.88
C LYS A 106 34.73 27.86 -17.14
N TYR A 107 33.55 27.27 -17.31
CA TYR A 107 33.22 25.95 -16.75
C TYR A 107 34.10 24.83 -17.29
N ARG A 108 34.53 24.90 -18.55
CA ARG A 108 35.43 23.91 -19.16
C ARG A 108 36.74 23.81 -18.39
N LYS A 109 37.40 24.95 -18.17
CA LYS A 109 38.69 24.99 -17.47
C LYS A 109 38.57 24.53 -16.02
N ASP A 110 37.50 24.90 -15.33
CA ASP A 110 37.27 24.47 -13.96
C ASP A 110 36.94 22.98 -13.85
N PHE A 111 36.22 22.41 -14.82
CA PHE A 111 35.91 20.99 -14.86
C PHE A 111 37.14 20.15 -15.24
N GLU A 112 37.85 20.51 -16.33
CA GLU A 112 39.10 19.85 -16.74
C GLU A 112 40.18 19.88 -15.65
N LYS A 113 40.20 20.90 -14.78
CA LYS A 113 41.09 20.94 -13.59
C LYS A 113 40.71 19.95 -12.49
N ARG A 114 39.45 19.52 -12.44
CA ARG A 114 38.86 18.73 -11.35
C ARG A 114 38.58 17.28 -11.76
N THR A 115 38.59 16.99 -13.05
CA THR A 115 38.25 15.67 -13.61
C THR A 115 39.27 15.25 -14.64
N ASP A 116 39.73 14.00 -14.55
CA ASP A 116 40.64 13.40 -15.52
C ASP A 116 39.91 12.97 -16.80
N SER A 117 40.69 12.56 -17.81
CA SER A 117 40.22 12.01 -19.09
C SER A 117 39.18 10.90 -18.94
N ASN A 118 39.27 10.11 -17.87
CA ASN A 118 38.40 8.94 -17.61
C ASN A 118 37.12 9.28 -16.81
N PHE A 119 36.60 10.50 -16.92
CA PHE A 119 35.43 10.94 -16.17
C PHE A 119 34.22 10.01 -16.35
N ALA A 120 33.93 9.58 -17.59
CA ALA A 120 32.78 8.71 -17.87
C ALA A 120 32.88 7.35 -17.16
N LEU A 121 34.07 6.73 -17.19
CA LEU A 121 34.34 5.47 -16.51
C LEU A 121 34.28 5.63 -14.98
N LYS A 122 34.90 6.67 -14.42
CA LYS A 122 34.83 6.97 -12.99
C LYS A 122 33.38 7.17 -12.52
N MET A 123 32.57 7.84 -13.34
CA MET A 123 31.14 7.99 -13.06
C MET A 123 30.41 6.65 -13.00
N LEU A 124 30.70 5.72 -13.92
CA LEU A 124 30.11 4.37 -13.89
C LEU A 124 30.54 3.60 -12.64
N GLN A 125 31.84 3.57 -12.34
CA GLN A 125 32.39 2.87 -11.18
C GLN A 125 31.79 3.39 -9.86
N GLU A 126 31.72 4.70 -9.68
CA GLU A 126 31.22 5.28 -8.44
C GLU A 126 29.69 5.18 -8.31
N PHE A 127 28.96 5.34 -9.42
CA PHE A 127 27.50 5.36 -9.38
C PHE A 127 26.86 3.97 -9.41
N TRP A 128 27.38 3.05 -10.22
CA TRP A 128 26.86 1.68 -10.37
C TRP A 128 27.51 0.70 -9.38
N CYS A 129 28.84 0.71 -9.22
CA CYS A 129 29.49 -0.26 -8.32
C CYS A 129 29.42 0.18 -6.85
N ASN A 130 29.83 1.42 -6.59
CA ASN A 130 29.89 1.94 -5.21
C ASN A 130 28.55 2.52 -4.73
N LEU A 131 27.56 2.63 -5.62
CA LEU A 131 26.21 3.14 -5.32
C LEU A 131 26.18 4.57 -4.77
N LYS A 132 27.26 5.35 -4.97
CA LYS A 132 27.33 6.73 -4.51
C LYS A 132 26.24 7.58 -5.16
N THR A 133 25.76 8.57 -4.43
CA THR A 133 24.88 9.59 -4.97
C THR A 133 25.67 10.53 -5.88
N LYS A 134 24.98 11.20 -6.81
CA LYS A 134 25.62 12.25 -7.63
C LYS A 134 26.18 13.39 -6.77
N GLU A 135 25.65 13.56 -5.56
CA GLU A 135 26.10 14.57 -4.61
C GLU A 135 27.44 14.17 -3.98
N GLU A 136 27.54 12.95 -3.47
CA GLU A 136 28.81 12.40 -2.95
C GLU A 136 29.92 12.39 -4.02
N ILE A 137 29.56 12.05 -5.27
CA ILE A 137 30.52 12.09 -6.39
C ILE A 137 30.93 13.54 -6.70
N ALA A 138 29.98 14.48 -6.69
CA ALA A 138 30.29 15.90 -6.92
C ALA A 138 31.22 16.45 -5.83
N GLU A 139 30.97 16.12 -4.57
CA GLU A 139 31.81 16.49 -3.43
C GLU A 139 33.21 15.88 -3.54
N ALA A 140 33.32 14.60 -3.92
CA ALA A 140 34.60 13.93 -4.14
C ALA A 140 35.43 14.58 -5.27
N LEU A 141 34.77 15.19 -6.26
CA LEU A 141 35.39 15.97 -7.34
C LEU A 141 35.60 17.46 -6.96
N GLY A 142 35.33 17.83 -5.70
CA GLY A 142 35.45 19.20 -5.18
C GLY A 142 34.43 20.19 -5.73
N MET A 143 33.32 19.71 -6.31
CA MET A 143 32.26 20.54 -6.87
C MET A 143 31.29 20.99 -5.79
N LYS A 144 30.62 22.13 -6.02
CA LYS A 144 29.71 22.74 -5.03
C LYS A 144 28.40 21.98 -4.82
N SER A 145 27.95 21.21 -5.80
CA SER A 145 26.65 20.51 -5.75
C SER A 145 26.47 19.53 -6.90
N ARG A 146 25.50 18.61 -6.74
CA ARG A 146 25.10 17.64 -7.76
C ARG A 146 24.73 18.25 -9.12
N THR A 147 24.22 19.48 -9.15
CA THR A 147 23.80 20.17 -10.39
C THR A 147 24.98 20.50 -11.29
N SER A 148 26.19 20.62 -10.70
CA SER A 148 27.44 20.79 -11.44
C SER A 148 27.76 19.59 -12.34
N LEU A 149 27.20 18.41 -12.04
CA LEU A 149 27.36 17.20 -12.85
C LEU A 149 26.28 17.04 -13.93
N GLU A 150 25.15 17.75 -13.87
CA GLU A 150 24.03 17.50 -14.80
C GLU A 150 24.41 17.73 -16.26
N TRP A 151 25.12 18.82 -16.55
CA TRP A 151 25.56 19.12 -17.91
C TRP A 151 26.64 18.15 -18.41
N PRO A 152 27.72 17.85 -17.66
CA PRO A 152 28.70 16.83 -18.06
C PRO A 152 28.08 15.46 -18.30
N LEU A 153 27.17 15.01 -17.41
CA LEU A 153 26.48 13.73 -17.54
C LEU A 153 25.61 13.66 -18.81
N LYS A 154 24.98 14.78 -19.18
CA LYS A 154 24.23 14.87 -20.44
C LYS A 154 25.16 14.76 -21.66
N MET A 155 26.34 15.36 -21.60
CA MET A 155 27.29 15.34 -22.73
C MET A 155 27.88 13.96 -23.00
N ILE A 156 28.09 13.17 -21.95
CA ILE A 156 28.57 11.79 -22.07
C ILE A 156 27.46 10.76 -22.28
N ASN A 157 26.20 11.20 -22.46
CA ASN A 157 25.02 10.33 -22.51
C ASN A 157 24.96 9.35 -21.31
N PHE A 158 25.23 9.83 -20.10
CA PHE A 158 25.34 8.97 -18.92
C PHE A 158 24.08 8.15 -18.67
N VAL A 159 24.25 6.83 -18.59
CA VAL A 159 23.17 5.89 -18.29
C VAL A 159 23.07 5.72 -16.79
N GLY A 160 22.12 6.41 -16.17
CA GLY A 160 21.75 6.21 -14.76
C GLY A 160 20.63 5.18 -14.62
N TYR A 161 20.45 4.64 -13.41
CA TYR A 161 19.29 3.85 -13.05
C TYR A 161 18.18 4.70 -12.41
N ASP A 162 16.95 4.22 -12.46
CA ASP A 162 15.75 4.90 -11.96
C ASP A 162 15.83 5.22 -10.45
N SER A 163 15.30 6.36 -10.02
CA SER A 163 15.28 6.75 -8.60
C SER A 163 14.48 5.76 -7.73
N ASN A 164 13.44 5.15 -8.28
CA ASN A 164 12.67 4.12 -7.62
C ASN A 164 13.50 2.84 -7.47
N TYR A 165 14.30 2.48 -8.47
CA TYR A 165 15.24 1.37 -8.35
C TYR A 165 16.26 1.61 -7.24
N LYS A 166 16.84 2.81 -7.17
CA LYS A 166 17.75 3.20 -6.08
C LYS A 166 17.11 3.05 -4.71
N THR A 167 15.84 3.45 -4.61
CA THR A 167 15.08 3.33 -3.37
C THR A 167 14.91 1.86 -2.97
N ILE A 168 14.60 0.97 -3.92
CA ILE A 168 14.46 -0.46 -3.67
C ILE A 168 15.82 -1.10 -3.32
N LEU A 169 16.90 -0.71 -4.00
CA LEU A 169 18.26 -1.16 -3.68
C LEU A 169 18.61 -0.85 -2.23
N ASN A 170 18.50 0.42 -1.83
CA ASN A 170 18.81 0.86 -0.47
C ASN A 170 17.91 0.18 0.57
N ALA A 171 16.64 -0.04 0.22
CA ALA A 171 15.67 -0.72 1.07
C ALA A 171 15.89 -2.24 1.18
N SER A 172 16.59 -2.86 0.22
CA SER A 172 16.83 -4.30 0.20
C SER A 172 17.93 -4.75 1.16
N ASP A 173 18.78 -3.85 1.64
CA ASP A 173 19.79 -4.15 2.65
C ASP A 173 19.17 -4.32 4.04
N ASN A 174 19.85 -5.04 4.93
CA ASN A 174 19.41 -5.27 6.30
C ASN A 174 19.16 -3.96 7.05
N LYS A 175 20.09 -2.99 6.93
CA LYS A 175 19.94 -1.65 7.52
C LYS A 175 18.75 -0.88 6.94
N GLY A 176 18.52 -1.00 5.63
CA GLY A 176 17.38 -0.37 4.96
C GLY A 176 16.05 -0.96 5.41
N ASN A 177 15.98 -2.28 5.51
CA ASN A 177 14.82 -3.00 6.01
C ASN A 177 14.50 -2.65 7.46
N GLU A 178 15.51 -2.57 8.33
CA GLU A 178 15.34 -2.15 9.73
C GLU A 178 14.79 -0.72 9.84
N LEU A 179 15.33 0.20 9.04
CA LEU A 179 14.87 1.59 9.03
C LEU A 179 13.44 1.74 8.51
N ILE A 180 13.07 0.96 7.49
CA ILE A 180 11.69 0.93 6.99
C ILE A 180 10.76 0.31 8.05
N ALA A 181 11.17 -0.80 8.66
CA ALA A 181 10.41 -1.45 9.72
C ALA A 181 10.18 -0.51 10.91
N SER A 182 11.20 0.25 11.33
CA SER A 182 11.07 1.21 12.43
C SER A 182 10.12 2.35 12.08
N LYS A 183 10.21 2.92 10.87
CA LYS A 183 9.30 3.97 10.38
C LYS A 183 7.87 3.47 10.28
N VAL A 184 7.65 2.27 9.76
CA VAL A 184 6.32 1.65 9.69
C VAL A 184 5.76 1.40 11.09
N LYS A 185 6.58 0.92 12.03
CA LYS A 185 6.17 0.71 13.43
C LYS A 185 5.75 2.03 14.08
N ALA A 186 6.54 3.09 13.93
CA ALA A 186 6.22 4.43 14.44
C ALA A 186 4.94 4.98 13.80
N TRP A 187 4.78 4.84 12.49
CA TRP A 187 3.58 5.29 11.78
C TRP A 187 2.32 4.53 12.24
N ASN A 188 2.41 3.21 12.38
CA ASN A 188 1.31 2.37 12.86
C ASN A 188 0.89 2.74 14.29
N ALA A 189 1.85 3.09 15.16
CA ALA A 189 1.57 3.53 16.53
C ALA A 189 0.80 4.87 16.56
N LEU A 190 1.11 5.78 15.63
CA LEU A 190 0.43 7.07 15.49
C LEU A 190 -0.96 6.96 14.82
N HIS A 191 -1.24 5.88 14.09
CA HIS A 191 -2.47 5.71 13.30
C HIS A 191 -3.21 4.39 13.60
N PRO A 192 -3.62 4.13 14.86
CA PRO A 192 -4.21 2.85 15.25
C PRO A 192 -5.52 2.54 14.52
N ASP A 193 -6.32 3.54 14.17
CA ASP A 193 -7.61 3.35 13.51
C ASP A 193 -7.46 2.94 12.03
N LEU A 194 -6.45 3.48 11.34
CA LEU A 194 -6.11 3.07 9.97
C LEU A 194 -5.59 1.63 9.94
N VAL A 195 -4.79 1.23 10.93
CA VAL A 195 -4.32 -0.15 11.08
C VAL A 195 -5.49 -1.10 11.32
N LYS A 196 -6.42 -0.75 12.21
CA LYS A 196 -7.64 -1.53 12.46
C LYS A 196 -8.48 -1.69 11.20
N ALA A 197 -8.70 -0.60 10.45
CA ALA A 197 -9.45 -0.64 9.19
C ALA A 197 -8.77 -1.54 8.14
N ARG A 198 -7.45 -1.41 7.96
CA ARG A 198 -6.65 -2.27 7.05
C ARG A 198 -6.75 -3.74 7.43
N ASN A 199 -6.56 -4.05 8.72
CA ASN A 199 -6.61 -5.42 9.22
C ASN A 199 -8.03 -6.01 9.12
N LYS A 200 -9.07 -5.20 9.27
CA LYS A 200 -10.48 -5.62 9.08
C LYS A 200 -10.74 -6.06 7.65
N HIS A 201 -10.23 -5.33 6.64
CA HIS A 201 -10.34 -5.73 5.24
C HIS A 201 -9.55 -7.00 4.92
N ALA A 202 -8.30 -7.11 5.40
CA ALA A 202 -7.47 -8.30 5.21
C ALA A 202 -8.10 -9.54 5.87
N ALA A 203 -8.69 -9.39 7.06
CA ALA A 203 -9.39 -10.45 7.76
C ALA A 203 -10.72 -10.87 7.11
N GLN A 204 -11.28 -10.08 6.19
CA GLN A 204 -12.47 -10.44 5.42
C GLN A 204 -12.13 -11.12 4.09
N GLY A 205 -10.98 -10.80 3.48
CA GLY A 205 -10.55 -11.37 2.19
C GLY A 205 -10.13 -12.84 2.22
N CYS A 206 -9.75 -13.39 3.39
CA CYS A 206 -9.13 -14.73 3.50
C CYS A 206 -9.88 -15.71 4.42
N LYS A 207 -11.21 -15.59 4.57
CA LYS A 207 -11.96 -16.60 5.34
C LYS A 207 -12.41 -17.75 4.44
N THR A 208 -11.65 -18.83 4.45
CA THR A 208 -12.04 -20.13 3.87
C THR A 208 -13.37 -20.60 4.47
N GLU A 209 -14.08 -21.49 3.78
CA GLU A 209 -15.34 -22.05 4.30
C GLU A 209 -15.12 -22.79 5.62
N GLU A 210 -14.02 -23.53 5.74
CA GLU A 210 -13.59 -24.20 6.96
C GLU A 210 -13.40 -23.21 8.13
N TYR A 211 -12.75 -22.06 7.88
CA TYR A 211 -12.60 -21.04 8.92
C TYR A 211 -13.94 -20.45 9.34
N ARG A 212 -14.87 -20.24 8.39
CA ARG A 212 -16.22 -19.75 8.69
C ARG A 212 -17.02 -20.77 9.51
N ALA A 213 -16.90 -22.06 9.18
CA ALA A 213 -17.52 -23.15 9.93
C ALA A 213 -16.95 -23.24 11.36
N ALA A 214 -15.62 -23.30 11.52
CA ALA A 214 -14.96 -23.33 12.81
C ALA A 214 -15.25 -22.08 13.65
N GLN A 215 -15.35 -20.91 13.02
CA GLN A 215 -15.79 -19.69 13.72
C GLN A 215 -17.24 -19.82 14.19
N SER A 216 -18.15 -20.35 13.38
CA SER A 216 -19.54 -20.59 13.77
C SER A 216 -19.63 -21.52 14.98
N GLU A 217 -18.83 -22.58 15.01
CA GLU A 217 -18.78 -23.53 16.14
C GLU A 217 -18.24 -22.88 17.41
N ARG A 218 -17.13 -22.15 17.34
CA ARG A 218 -16.60 -21.39 18.49
C ARG A 218 -17.63 -20.40 19.04
N MET A 219 -18.40 -19.74 18.16
CA MET A 219 -19.46 -18.83 18.60
C MET A 219 -20.60 -19.56 19.32
N LYS A 220 -20.96 -20.77 18.87
CA LYS A 220 -21.96 -21.60 19.55
C LYS A 220 -21.47 -22.05 20.92
N GLN A 221 -20.23 -22.51 21.02
CA GLN A 221 -19.61 -22.90 22.29
C GLN A 221 -19.56 -21.72 23.26
N TYR A 222 -19.09 -20.57 22.78
CA TYR A 222 -19.08 -19.34 23.58
C TYR A 222 -20.47 -18.93 24.07
N ASP A 223 -21.52 -19.08 23.24
CA ASP A 223 -22.89 -18.78 23.66
C ASP A 223 -23.45 -19.80 24.68
N ILE A 224 -22.92 -21.03 24.73
CA ILE A 224 -23.25 -22.02 25.76
C ILE A 224 -22.53 -21.68 27.07
N GLU A 225 -21.27 -21.28 26.99
CA GLU A 225 -20.44 -20.87 28.13
C GLU A 225 -20.89 -19.53 28.74
N HIS A 226 -21.49 -18.65 27.93
CA HIS A 226 -21.94 -17.32 28.31
C HIS A 226 -23.44 -17.09 28.03
N PRO A 227 -24.34 -17.77 28.76
CA PRO A 227 -25.79 -17.62 28.58
C PRO A 227 -26.28 -16.18 28.76
N GLU A 228 -25.63 -15.39 29.62
CA GLU A 228 -25.92 -13.97 29.85
C GLU A 228 -25.85 -13.13 28.58
N ARG A 229 -25.00 -13.55 27.62
CA ARG A 229 -24.90 -12.88 26.33
C ARG A 229 -26.15 -13.08 25.50
N ARG A 230 -26.71 -14.30 25.48
CA ARG A 230 -27.94 -14.60 24.75
C ARG A 230 -29.11 -13.81 25.31
N GLU A 231 -29.17 -13.68 26.63
CA GLU A 231 -30.17 -12.85 27.32
C GLU A 231 -30.01 -11.37 26.94
N LYS A 232 -28.79 -10.83 26.94
CA LYS A 232 -28.52 -9.44 26.49
C LYS A 232 -28.93 -9.21 25.04
N ILE A 233 -28.68 -10.16 24.15
CA ILE A 233 -29.12 -10.08 22.76
C ILE A 233 -30.65 -10.09 22.67
N GLY A 234 -31.32 -10.97 23.42
CA GLY A 234 -32.77 -11.04 23.50
C GLY A 234 -33.39 -9.74 24.02
N LEU A 235 -32.86 -9.20 25.11
CA LEU A 235 -33.31 -7.95 25.74
C LEU A 235 -33.10 -6.76 24.81
N SER A 236 -31.93 -6.64 24.18
CA SER A 236 -31.67 -5.58 23.19
C SER A 236 -32.62 -5.69 21.99
N SER A 237 -32.93 -6.91 21.53
CA SER A 237 -33.90 -7.11 20.44
C SER A 237 -35.31 -6.72 20.86
N LYS A 238 -35.74 -7.09 22.07
CA LYS A 238 -37.06 -6.74 22.61
C LYS A 238 -37.23 -5.22 22.73
N LEU A 239 -36.28 -4.56 23.39
CA LEU A 239 -36.24 -3.10 23.54
C LEU A 239 -36.23 -2.38 22.18
N THR A 240 -35.53 -2.92 21.18
CA THR A 240 -35.50 -2.32 19.85
C THR A 240 -36.91 -2.22 19.28
N TRP A 241 -37.71 -3.29 19.35
CA TRP A 241 -39.08 -3.30 18.85
C TRP A 241 -40.04 -2.46 19.69
N GLU A 242 -39.81 -2.34 21.00
CA GLU A 242 -40.58 -1.45 21.87
C GLU A 242 -40.34 0.03 21.57
N LEU A 243 -39.10 0.39 21.20
CA LEU A 243 -38.71 1.76 20.84
C LEU A 243 -39.13 2.19 19.43
N CYS A 244 -39.67 1.28 18.60
CA CYS A 244 -40.10 1.60 17.23
C CYS A 244 -41.46 0.96 16.88
N PRO A 245 -42.55 1.31 17.61
CA PRO A 245 -43.87 0.77 17.35
C PRO A 245 -44.36 1.07 15.93
N ASP A 246 -43.99 2.23 15.36
CA ASP A 246 -44.35 2.65 14.01
C ASP A 246 -43.76 1.73 12.94
N VAL A 247 -42.50 1.31 13.12
CA VAL A 247 -41.84 0.34 12.24
C VAL A 247 -42.58 -1.00 12.29
N ARG A 248 -43.00 -1.42 13.48
CA ARG A 248 -43.77 -2.67 13.68
C ARG A 248 -45.15 -2.59 13.02
N ALA A 249 -45.84 -1.45 13.13
CA ALA A 249 -47.13 -1.21 12.49
C ALA A 249 -47.01 -1.22 10.96
N ALA A 250 -46.06 -0.45 10.41
CA ALA A 250 -45.79 -0.40 8.97
C ALA A 250 -45.40 -1.78 8.41
N MET A 251 -44.62 -2.56 9.17
CA MET A 251 -44.24 -3.91 8.78
C MET A 251 -45.42 -4.89 8.79
N SER A 252 -46.33 -4.76 9.75
CA SER A 252 -47.58 -5.52 9.79
C SER A 252 -48.48 -5.18 8.60
N GLU A 253 -48.63 -3.89 8.29
CA GLU A 253 -49.40 -3.44 7.14
C GLU A 253 -48.78 -3.94 5.83
N PHE A 254 -47.47 -3.82 5.68
CA PHE A 254 -46.74 -4.31 4.51
C PHE A 254 -46.88 -5.84 4.36
N ALA A 255 -46.78 -6.60 5.45
CA ALA A 255 -47.01 -8.04 5.45
C ALA A 255 -48.45 -8.43 5.09
N SER A 256 -49.43 -7.55 5.35
CA SER A 256 -50.83 -7.82 5.00
C SER A 256 -51.09 -7.72 3.50
N LYS A 257 -50.31 -6.91 2.78
CA LYS A 257 -50.36 -6.72 1.32
C LYS A 257 -49.56 -7.77 0.54
N GLU A 258 -48.75 -8.57 1.23
CA GLU A 258 -47.91 -9.61 0.63
C GLU A 258 -48.71 -10.90 0.35
N GLN A 259 -48.16 -11.73 -0.53
CA GLN A 259 -48.79 -13.00 -0.91
C GLN A 259 -48.96 -13.91 0.32
N THR A 260 -50.03 -14.72 0.33
CA THR A 260 -50.44 -15.52 1.50
C THR A 260 -49.32 -16.40 2.04
N PHE A 261 -48.48 -16.97 1.15
CA PHE A 261 -47.35 -17.79 1.59
C PHE A 261 -46.25 -16.97 2.28
N VAL A 262 -45.96 -15.74 1.82
CA VAL A 262 -44.97 -14.85 2.44
C VAL A 262 -45.46 -14.45 3.82
N LYS A 263 -46.75 -14.09 3.93
CA LYS A 263 -47.39 -13.77 5.21
C LYS A 263 -47.29 -14.94 6.20
N ARG A 264 -47.56 -16.18 5.77
CA ARG A 264 -47.39 -17.37 6.62
C ARG A 264 -45.95 -17.53 7.10
N VAL A 265 -44.97 -17.33 6.23
CA VAL A 265 -43.54 -17.41 6.58
C VAL A 265 -43.14 -16.33 7.58
N VAL A 266 -43.57 -15.09 7.39
CA VAL A 266 -43.28 -13.98 8.30
C VAL A 266 -43.92 -14.22 9.68
N MET A 267 -45.18 -14.65 9.72
CA MET A 267 -45.87 -14.97 10.98
C MET A 267 -45.21 -16.15 11.71
N LYS A 268 -44.78 -17.18 10.97
CA LYS A 268 -44.01 -18.31 11.51
C LYS A 268 -42.65 -17.86 12.08
N ALA A 269 -42.02 -16.85 11.47
CA ALA A 269 -40.79 -16.26 11.98
C ALA A 269 -41.04 -15.48 13.28
N ILE A 270 -42.13 -14.70 13.34
CA ILE A 270 -42.51 -13.89 14.50
C ILE A 270 -42.86 -14.78 15.70
N SER A 271 -43.50 -15.93 15.48
CA SER A 271 -43.79 -16.90 16.54
C SER A 271 -42.57 -17.66 17.06
N GLY A 272 -41.37 -17.40 16.50
CA GLY A 272 -40.13 -18.09 16.89
C GLY A 272 -40.03 -19.53 16.39
N ALA A 273 -40.94 -19.97 15.51
CA ALA A 273 -40.89 -21.32 14.95
C ALA A 273 -39.71 -21.48 13.98
N LYS A 274 -39.13 -22.68 13.93
CA LYS A 274 -38.01 -22.99 13.02
C LYS A 274 -38.45 -22.86 11.57
N LEU A 275 -37.73 -22.04 10.81
CA LEU A 275 -37.90 -21.88 9.36
C LEU A 275 -36.98 -22.83 8.60
N THR A 276 -37.51 -23.49 7.58
CA THR A 276 -36.72 -24.23 6.57
C THR A 276 -35.84 -23.26 5.77
N GLU A 277 -34.81 -23.75 5.07
CA GLU A 277 -33.93 -22.87 4.27
C GLU A 277 -34.69 -22.04 3.23
N ARG A 278 -35.69 -22.64 2.57
CA ARG A 278 -36.52 -21.94 1.59
C ARG A 278 -37.31 -20.81 2.25
N GLU A 279 -37.91 -21.08 3.40
CA GLU A 279 -38.64 -20.06 4.18
C GLU A 279 -37.70 -18.96 4.69
N GLN A 280 -36.46 -19.30 5.08
CA GLN A 280 -35.46 -18.29 5.46
C GLN A 280 -35.12 -17.36 4.30
N ARG A 281 -34.99 -17.88 3.06
CA ARG A 281 -34.76 -17.04 1.87
C ARG A 281 -35.96 -16.12 1.60
N ILE A 282 -37.18 -16.64 1.72
CA ILE A 282 -38.42 -15.87 1.55
C ILE A 282 -38.49 -14.75 2.61
N ASN A 283 -38.23 -15.08 3.87
CA ASN A 283 -38.25 -14.13 4.97
C ASN A 283 -37.20 -13.02 4.76
N LYS A 284 -35.96 -13.38 4.39
CA LYS A 284 -34.92 -12.39 4.03
C LYS A 284 -35.36 -11.49 2.88
N GLY A 285 -35.99 -12.05 1.85
CA GLY A 285 -36.54 -11.30 0.72
C GLY A 285 -37.61 -10.30 1.13
N PHE A 286 -38.53 -10.69 2.01
CA PHE A 286 -39.56 -9.82 2.58
C PHE A 286 -38.96 -8.59 3.27
N TYR A 287 -38.05 -8.79 4.25
CA TYR A 287 -37.43 -7.67 4.96
C TYR A 287 -36.63 -6.77 4.01
N LYS A 288 -35.95 -7.34 3.01
CA LYS A 288 -35.25 -6.55 1.99
C LYS A 288 -36.21 -5.63 1.24
N ARG A 289 -37.36 -6.14 0.79
CA ARG A 289 -38.38 -5.33 0.11
C ARG A 289 -38.97 -4.26 1.02
N PHE A 290 -39.30 -4.63 2.25
CA PHE A 290 -39.82 -3.69 3.25
C PHE A 290 -38.88 -2.49 3.45
N TRP A 291 -37.59 -2.74 3.70
CA TRP A 291 -36.62 -1.66 3.91
C TRP A 291 -36.31 -0.84 2.65
N THR A 292 -36.56 -1.39 1.47
CA THR A 292 -36.49 -0.62 0.22
C THR A 292 -37.72 0.27 0.04
N ALA A 293 -38.89 -0.19 0.46
CA ALA A 293 -40.14 0.58 0.39
C ALA A 293 -40.22 1.70 1.45
N TYR A 294 -39.62 1.49 2.62
CA TYR A 294 -39.62 2.44 3.74
C TYR A 294 -38.20 2.75 4.23
N PRO A 295 -37.38 3.45 3.42
CA PRO A 295 -35.99 3.78 3.77
C PRO A 295 -35.87 4.69 5.01
N GLU A 296 -36.85 5.58 5.23
CA GLU A 296 -36.92 6.45 6.41
C GLU A 296 -37.08 5.65 7.71
N LEU A 297 -37.92 4.61 7.71
CA LEU A 297 -38.10 3.72 8.85
C LEU A 297 -36.85 2.90 9.17
N LYS A 298 -35.99 2.67 8.17
CA LYS A 298 -34.70 2.00 8.37
C LYS A 298 -33.75 2.81 9.25
N ALA A 299 -33.75 4.13 9.10
CA ALA A 299 -32.96 5.02 9.95
C ALA A 299 -33.50 5.03 11.39
N VAL A 300 -34.83 5.12 11.55
CA VAL A 300 -35.51 5.04 12.85
C VAL A 300 -35.18 3.73 13.57
N TYR A 301 -35.26 2.60 12.85
CA TYR A 301 -34.91 1.28 13.40
C TYR A 301 -33.43 1.19 13.79
N ALA A 302 -32.52 1.78 13.00
CA ALA A 302 -31.10 1.78 13.31
C ALA A 302 -30.80 2.60 14.59
N GLU A 303 -31.46 3.73 14.77
CA GLU A 303 -31.33 4.56 15.97
C GLU A 303 -31.92 3.85 17.21
N ALA A 304 -33.12 3.28 17.07
CA ALA A 304 -33.76 2.48 18.13
C ALA A 304 -32.87 1.31 18.57
N ARG A 305 -32.23 0.62 17.62
CA ARG A 305 -31.29 -0.47 17.92
C ARG A 305 -30.05 0.02 18.69
N LYS A 306 -29.55 1.22 18.37
CA LYS A 306 -28.42 1.83 19.10
C LYS A 306 -28.83 2.13 20.54
N LYS A 307 -29.96 2.80 20.75
CA LYS A 307 -30.51 3.12 22.07
C LYS A 307 -30.79 1.86 22.89
N ALA A 308 -31.41 0.84 22.30
CA ALA A 308 -31.68 -0.44 22.95
C ALA A 308 -30.41 -1.17 23.38
N SER A 309 -29.34 -1.12 22.59
CA SER A 309 -28.03 -1.69 22.94
C SER A 309 -27.38 -0.94 24.11
N GLU A 310 -27.51 0.39 24.15
CA GLU A 310 -27.02 1.20 25.27
C GLU A 310 -27.81 0.94 26.56
N MET A 311 -29.14 0.83 26.47
CA MET A 311 -30.00 0.46 27.60
C MET A 311 -29.70 -0.95 28.13
N ALA A 312 -29.55 -1.93 27.24
CA ALA A 312 -29.21 -3.31 27.61
C ALA A 312 -27.84 -3.42 28.28
N LYS A 313 -26.88 -2.54 27.95
CA LYS A 313 -25.59 -2.47 28.63
C LYS A 313 -25.71 -1.87 30.03
N LYS A 314 -26.45 -0.77 30.18
CA LYS A 314 -26.68 -0.12 31.48
C LYS A 314 -27.42 -1.04 32.46
N SER A 315 -28.49 -1.69 32.01
CA SER A 315 -29.25 -2.65 32.82
C SER A 315 -28.45 -3.87 33.27
N SER A 316 -27.27 -4.14 32.68
CA SER A 316 -26.36 -5.22 33.09
C SER A 316 -25.23 -4.77 34.02
N LEU A 317 -25.15 -3.48 34.34
CA LEU A 317 -24.23 -2.91 35.34
C LEU A 317 -24.93 -2.67 36.69
N ASP A 318 -26.27 -2.72 36.71
CA ASP A 318 -27.11 -2.54 37.90
C ASP A 318 -27.58 -3.89 38.51
N LEU A 319 -27.02 -5.01 38.05
CA LEU A 319 -27.21 -6.38 38.57
C LEU A 319 -25.86 -6.92 39.08
#